data_AF-A0A6G1F510-F1
#
_entry.id   AF-A0A6G1F510-F1
#
_cell.length_a   1.000
_cell.length_b   1.000
_cell.length_c   1.000
_cell.angle_alpha   90.00
_cell.angle_beta   90.00
_cell.angle_gamma   90.00
#
_symmetry.space_group_name_H-M   'P 1'
#
loop_
_entity.id
_entity.type
_entity.pdbx_description
1 polymer ?
#
loop_
_entity_poly.entity_id
_entity_poly.type
_entity_poly.pdbx_seq_one_letter_code
_entity_poly.pdbx_strand_id
1 'polypeptide(L)' 'MPPTDTAEFSWNHAGDPKGQPAITRLILRNNTATHLAEAIVCNSFEELEPGAFALAPGVLPIRPLGSGGKPVGSF' A
#
# COMPACT_ATOMS: atom_id res chain seq x y z
N MET A 1 -12.41 -4.43 -2.99
CA MET A 1 -12.19 -3.16 -2.28
C MET A 1 -13.49 -2.38 -2.17
N PRO A 2 -13.75 -1.71 -1.03
CA PRO A 2 -14.86 -0.77 -0.91
C PRO A 2 -14.67 0.42 -1.87
N PRO A 3 -15.77 1.12 -2.25
CA PRO A 3 -15.66 2.40 -2.94
C PRO A 3 -14.76 3.34 -2.16
N THR A 4 -13.72 3.86 -2.80
CA THR A 4 -12.73 4.74 -2.18
C THR A 4 -12.77 6.08 -2.91
N ASP A 5 -12.93 7.18 -2.17
CA ASP A 5 -12.81 8.52 -2.74
C ASP A 5 -11.34 8.75 -3.16
N THR A 6 -11.13 9.12 -4.41
CA THR A 6 -9.79 9.42 -4.93
C THR A 6 -9.13 10.59 -4.19
N ALA A 7 -9.90 11.48 -3.55
CA ALA A 7 -9.36 12.54 -2.70
C ALA A 7 -8.61 12.01 -1.46
N GLU A 8 -8.94 10.79 -1.01
CA GLU A 8 -8.32 10.12 0.14
C GLU A 8 -7.03 9.36 -0.22
N PHE A 9 -6.68 9.28 -1.50
CA PHE A 9 -5.41 8.70 -1.90
C PHE A 9 -4.24 9.52 -1.34
N SER A 10 -3.20 8.87 -0.82
CA SER A 10 -2.10 9.57 -0.14
C SER A 10 -1.40 10.63 -1.00
N TRP A 11 -1.42 10.48 -2.33
CA TRP A 11 -0.88 11.48 -3.26
C TRP A 11 -1.83 12.65 -3.56
N ASN A 12 -3.13 12.53 -3.26
CA ASN A 12 -4.12 13.59 -3.36
C ASN A 12 -4.38 14.26 -1.99
N HIS A 13 -4.27 13.49 -0.90
CA HIS A 13 -4.49 13.92 0.48
C HIS A 13 -3.23 14.49 1.17
N ALA A 14 -2.26 14.99 0.39
CA ALA A 14 -0.95 15.43 0.89
C ALA A 14 -0.97 16.71 1.75
N GLY A 15 -2.12 17.39 1.88
CA GLY A 15 -2.27 18.69 2.54
C GLY A 15 -1.74 19.88 1.73
N ASP A 16 -0.57 19.77 1.09
CA ASP A 16 -0.01 20.77 0.17
C ASP A 16 -0.15 20.31 -1.30
N PRO A 17 -0.92 21.03 -2.15
CA PRO A 17 -1.02 20.74 -3.58
C PRO A 17 0.33 20.70 -4.31
N LYS A 18 1.34 21.46 -3.84
CA LYS A 18 2.69 21.43 -4.43
C LYS A 18 3.47 20.16 -4.05
N GLY A 19 3.08 19.49 -2.96
CA GLY A 19 3.66 18.23 -2.50
C GLY A 19 3.10 17.00 -3.22
N GLN A 20 1.88 17.08 -3.77
CA GLN A 20 1.23 15.97 -4.48
C GLN A 20 2.10 15.40 -5.62
N PRO A 21 2.68 16.21 -6.54
CA PRO A 21 3.55 15.68 -7.59
C PRO A 21 4.80 14.99 -7.04
N ALA A 22 5.33 15.46 -5.91
CA ALA A 22 6.50 14.85 -5.27
C ALA A 22 6.17 13.46 -4.72
N ILE A 23 5.01 13.29 -4.08
CA ILE A 23 4.53 11.99 -3.57
C ILE A 23 4.24 11.03 -4.73
N THR A 24 3.53 11.48 -5.76
CA THR A 24 3.28 10.65 -6.96
C THR A 24 4.59 10.20 -7.60
N ARG A 25 5.56 11.11 -7.74
CA ARG A 25 6.87 10.79 -8.31
C ARG A 25 7.66 9.83 -7.43
N LEU A 26 7.56 9.95 -6.11
CA LEU A 26 8.17 9.00 -5.16
C LEU A 26 7.61 7.59 -5.37
N ILE A 27 6.28 7.46 -5.39
CA ILE A 27 5.58 6.18 -5.58
C ILE A 27 5.98 5.55 -6.92
N LEU A 28 5.92 6.31 -8.01
CA LEU A 28 6.26 5.80 -9.34
C LEU A 28 7.72 5.34 -9.44
N ARG A 29 8.66 6.11 -8.89
CA ARG A 29 10.08 5.74 -8.89
C ARG A 29 10.34 4.48 -8.08
N ASN A 30 9.69 4.34 -6.92
CA ASN A 30 9.80 3.14 -6.09
C ASN A 30 9.25 1.91 -6.84
N ASN A 31 8.10 2.05 -7.50
CA ASN A 31 7.50 0.98 -8.29
C ASN A 31 8.40 0.54 -9.46
N THR A 32 9.05 1.48 -10.16
CA THR A 32 10.02 1.14 -11.22
C THR A 32 11.26 0.43 -10.66
N ALA A 33 11.67 0.73 -9.44
CA ALA A 33 12.85 0.12 -8.80
C ALA A 33 12.58 -1.26 -8.17
N THR A 34 11.35 -1.77 -8.22
CA THR A 34 10.96 -3.07 -7.62
C THR A 34 11.78 -4.25 -8.13
N HIS A 35 12.24 -4.21 -9.38
CA HIS A 35 13.10 -5.23 -9.98
C HIS A 35 14.48 -5.39 -9.29
N LEU A 36 14.89 -4.41 -8.48
CA LEU A 36 16.12 -4.45 -7.69
C LEU A 36 15.92 -5.09 -6.31
N ALA A 37 14.68 -5.29 -5.88
CA ALA A 37 14.37 -5.86 -4.58
C ALA A 37 14.40 -7.40 -4.63
N GLU A 38 14.97 -8.03 -3.62
CA GLU A 38 14.91 -9.49 -3.43
C GLU A 38 13.47 -9.95 -3.15
N ALA A 39 12.71 -9.15 -2.41
CA ALA A 39 11.31 -9.40 -2.10
C ALA A 39 10.55 -8.09 -1.93
N ILE A 40 9.25 -8.13 -2.25
CA ILE A 40 8.31 -7.03 -1.97
C ILE A 40 7.38 -7.51 -0.87
N VAL A 41 7.35 -6.83 0.27
CA VAL A 41 6.47 -7.15 1.39
C VAL A 41 5.31 -6.17 1.46
N CYS A 42 4.11 -6.66 1.76
CA CYS A 42 2.91 -5.85 1.93
C CYS A 42 2.32 -6.10 3.32
N ASN A 43 2.12 -5.04 4.09
CA ASN A 43 1.48 -5.10 5.40
C ASN A 43 -0.04 -5.33 5.28
N SER A 44 -0.41 -6.53 4.87
CA SER A 44 -1.79 -6.95 4.58
C SER A 44 -1.87 -8.49 4.60
N PHE A 45 -3.04 -9.05 4.27
CA PHE A 45 -3.27 -10.49 4.17
C PHE A 45 -4.21 -10.79 3.01
N GLU A 46 -4.13 -12.00 2.47
CA GLU A 46 -4.77 -12.40 1.21
C GLU A 46 -6.29 -12.23 1.25
N GLU A 47 -6.91 -12.56 2.38
CA GLU A 47 -8.36 -12.47 2.56
C GLU A 47 -8.87 -11.02 2.57
N LEU A 48 -8.03 -10.04 2.89
CA LEU A 48 -8.40 -8.63 2.88
C LEU A 48 -8.42 -8.05 1.45
N GLU A 49 -7.45 -8.45 0.63
CA GLU A 49 -7.19 -7.84 -0.69
C GLU A 49 -6.93 -8.89 -1.79
N PRO A 50 -7.80 -9.90 -1.98
CA PRO A 50 -7.52 -11.04 -2.85
C PRO A 50 -7.30 -10.62 -4.32
N GLY A 51 -8.02 -9.59 -4.79
CA GLY A 51 -7.84 -9.04 -6.14
C GLY A 51 -6.49 -8.35 -6.34
N ALA A 52 -5.96 -7.69 -5.31
CA ALA A 52 -4.65 -7.04 -5.40
C ALA A 52 -3.52 -8.07 -5.45
N PHE A 53 -3.59 -9.11 -4.62
CA PHE A 53 -2.60 -10.19 -4.62
C PHE A 53 -2.66 -11.03 -5.91
N ALA A 54 -3.85 -11.21 -6.50
CA ALA A 54 -3.97 -11.84 -7.81
C ALA A 54 -3.27 -11.04 -8.94
N LEU A 55 -3.28 -9.70 -8.86
CA LEU A 55 -2.61 -8.83 -9.83
C LEU A 55 -1.09 -8.72 -9.61
N ALA A 56 -0.62 -8.96 -8.39
CA ALA A 56 0.77 -8.82 -8.00
C ALA A 56 1.26 -10.06 -7.22
N PRO A 57 1.36 -11.24 -7.85
CA PRO A 57 1.64 -12.51 -7.17
C PRO A 57 3.05 -12.59 -6.55
N GLY A 58 3.97 -11.68 -6.91
CA GLY A 58 5.30 -11.57 -6.30
C GLY A 58 5.35 -10.78 -4.99
N VAL A 59 4.22 -10.22 -4.54
CA VAL A 59 4.14 -9.45 -3.29
C VAL A 59 3.79 -10.40 -2.14
N LEU A 60 4.63 -10.40 -1.10
CA LEU A 60 4.47 -11.23 0.08
C LEU A 60 3.61 -10.52 1.13
N PRO A 61 2.39 -11.00 1.44
CA PRO A 61 1.62 -10.48 2.56
C PRO A 61 2.31 -10.81 3.89
N ILE A 62 2.59 -9.79 4.68
CA ILE A 62 2.93 -9.91 6.09
C ILE A 62 1.75 -9.40 6.90
N ARG A 63 1.30 -10.21 7.87
CA ARG A 63 0.15 -9.82 8.70
C ARG A 63 0.31 -8.39 9.22
N PRO A 64 -0.80 -7.64 9.33
CA PRO A 64 -0.80 -6.28 9.86
C PRO A 64 0.12 -6.20 11.07
N LEU A 65 1.20 -5.44 10.94
CA LEU A 65 2.15 -5.20 12.01
C LEU A 65 1.37 -4.58 13.16
N GLY A 66 1.10 -5.40 14.19
CA GLY A 66 0.33 -4.96 15.34
C GLY A 66 1.07 -3.80 16.01
N SER A 67 0.33 -2.77 16.43
CA SER A 67 0.87 -1.68 17.24
C SER A 67 1.08 -2.18 18.68
N GLY A 68 2.09 -3.04 18.89
CA GLY A 68 2.67 -3.36 20.18
C GLY A 68 1.71 -3.66 21.35
N GLY A 69 0.52 -4.23 21.12
CA GLY A 69 -0.37 -4.56 22.24
C GLY A 69 -1.86 -4.79 21.96
N LYS A 70 -2.34 -4.65 20.72
CA LYS A 70 -3.74 -4.99 20.38
C LYS A 70 -3.82 -5.85 19.12
N PRO A 71 -4.69 -6.88 19.09
CA PRO A 71 -5.00 -7.58 17.85
C PRO A 71 -5.58 -6.59 16.86
N VAL A 72 -4.88 -6.36 15.75
CA VAL A 72 -5.44 -5.68 14.58
C VAL A 72 -6.26 -6.74 13.84
N GLY A 73 -7.58 -6.54 13.77
CA GLY A 73 -8.51 -7.49 13.12
C GLY A 73 -9.82 -7.80 13.84
N SER A 74 -10.16 -7.11 14.94
CA SER A 74 -11.55 -7.12 15.42
C SER A 74 -12.39 -6.21 14.53
N PHE A 75 -13.00 -6.81 13.51
CA PHE A 75 -14.22 -6.29 12.89
C PHE A 75 -15.41 -6.62 13.77
#